data_AF-A0A8H9J3Y9-F1
#
_entry.id   AF-A0A8H9J3Y9-F1
#
_cell.length_a   1.000
_cell.length_b   1.000
_cell.length_c   1.000
_cell.angle_alpha   90.00
_cell.angle_beta   90.00
_cell.angle_gamma   90.00
#
_symmetry.space_group_name_H-M   'P 1'
#
loop_
_entity.id
_entity.type
_entity.pdbx_description
1 polymer ?
#
loop_
_entity_poly.entity_id
_entity_poly.type
_entity_poly.pdbx_seq_one_letter_code
_entity_poly.pdbx_strand_id
1 'polypeptide(L)'
;MMRRIWAGLAAGAVVATVGVPAHEQAVRPLAFSPPPLLHAHSHNDYADTGHELTQALDERFNSVEADVWLKDGNVLVGHDENDLNPSRTLQNLYLDKLAERVRDNDGRVYPSGDEPFDLVIELKGEVGTNDVPTSCTDEAQMPYENGRLYQRVHDMLDNQYAGMLSAYDNGVVTEGAVKVVFSGHTPRECVTAHPVRHEFFDGGSGDYGTYSAEENPITTAEWSSVTDLPGFVRDAHEHGRQVRLYDTPQDDDTWYSELEAGVDFLNTDLVDHPTALADFLDGTDQYFGWVATPGAAVSAESGTGLTPASLSGTLFDTEVDGICAHVAVTFFRLDGTAEPTSRHYLCGAYTSLDWSAEGTRPNDDYARVEVDVFRDNGPVVSRDFPT
;
A
#
# COMPACT_ATOMS: atom_id res chain seq x y z
N MET A 1 60.35 12.32 70.94
CA MET A 1 60.17 13.68 71.49
C MET A 1 59.87 14.62 70.33
N MET A 2 58.78 15.40 70.41
CA MET A 2 58.46 16.68 69.70
C MET A 2 58.57 16.74 68.15
N ARG A 3 57.47 16.92 67.40
CA ARG A 3 56.71 18.15 67.03
C ARG A 3 57.40 19.14 66.05
N ARG A 4 56.81 19.21 64.83
CA ARG A 4 56.55 20.36 63.90
C ARG A 4 57.77 21.17 63.41
N ILE A 5 57.85 21.64 62.15
CA ILE A 5 57.18 22.84 61.58
C ILE A 5 57.34 22.86 60.03
N TRP A 6 56.46 23.65 59.41
CA TRP A 6 56.12 23.93 58.01
C TRP A 6 57.19 24.55 57.07
N ALA A 7 57.01 24.34 55.76
CA ALA A 7 57.02 25.31 54.64
C ALA A 7 56.54 24.54 53.38
N GLY A 8 55.70 25.00 52.45
CA GLY A 8 55.46 26.33 51.91
C GLY A 8 55.60 26.23 50.37
N LEU A 9 54.50 26.43 49.63
CA LEU A 9 54.29 26.19 48.19
C LEU A 9 55.33 26.77 47.21
N ALA A 10 55.48 26.09 46.05
CA ALA A 10 55.51 26.75 44.74
C ALA A 10 54.87 25.83 43.68
N ALA A 11 53.73 26.26 43.15
CA ALA A 11 52.99 25.59 42.09
C ALA A 11 53.51 26.04 40.71
N GLY A 12 53.84 25.08 39.85
CA GLY A 12 54.00 25.28 38.41
C GLY A 12 53.05 24.34 37.69
N ALA A 13 51.90 24.86 37.26
CA ALA A 13 50.93 24.10 36.47
C ALA A 13 51.34 24.13 35.00
N VAL A 14 51.71 22.97 34.44
CA VAL A 14 51.77 22.75 33.00
C VAL A 14 50.35 22.35 32.57
N VAL A 15 49.67 23.25 31.87
CA VAL A 15 48.38 22.93 31.22
C VAL A 15 48.71 22.18 29.93
N ALA A 16 48.59 20.85 29.97
CA ALA A 16 48.49 20.06 28.75
C ALA A 16 47.05 20.16 28.25
N THR A 17 46.84 20.93 27.19
CA THR A 17 45.56 20.95 26.47
C THR A 17 45.39 19.60 25.77
N VAL A 18 44.58 18.72 26.35
CA VAL A 18 44.07 17.54 25.66
C VAL A 18 43.04 18.05 24.65
N GLY A 19 43.43 18.18 23.39
CA GLY A 19 42.48 18.40 22.30
C GLY A 19 41.63 17.15 22.14
N VAL A 20 40.38 17.22 22.56
CA VAL A 20 39.37 16.24 22.14
C VAL A 20 39.14 16.50 20.65
N PRO A 21 39.32 15.52 19.74
CA PRO A 21 38.88 15.70 18.37
C PRO A 21 37.36 15.83 18.43
N ALA A 22 36.85 17.01 18.10
CA ALA A 22 35.45 17.16 17.77
C ALA A 22 35.21 16.32 16.50
N HIS A 23 34.75 15.09 16.68
CA HIS A 23 33.99 14.42 15.66
C HIS A 23 32.69 15.21 15.54
N GLU A 24 32.72 16.24 14.71
CA GLU A 24 31.53 16.80 14.10
C GLU A 24 31.01 15.72 13.16
N GLN A 25 30.32 14.73 13.73
CA GLN A 25 29.38 13.94 12.96
C GLN A 25 28.38 14.96 12.47
N ALA A 26 28.50 15.34 11.19
CA ALA A 26 27.43 15.99 10.49
C ALA A 26 26.22 15.07 10.67
N VAL A 27 25.31 15.44 11.57
CA VAL A 27 23.96 14.89 11.59
C VAL A 27 23.40 15.27 10.24
N ARG A 28 23.50 14.34 9.28
CA ARG A 28 22.74 14.45 8.04
C ARG A 28 21.29 14.63 8.50
N PRO A 29 20.56 15.65 8.03
CA PRO A 29 19.13 15.62 8.21
C PRO A 29 18.68 14.27 7.66
N LEU A 30 17.92 13.50 8.44
CA LEU A 30 17.15 12.39 7.88
C LEU A 30 16.37 13.03 6.73
N ALA A 31 16.75 12.73 5.49
CA ALA A 31 15.91 13.07 4.36
C ALA A 31 14.57 12.42 4.68
N PHE A 32 13.52 13.22 4.73
CA PHE A 32 12.18 12.69 4.87
C PHE A 32 11.94 11.79 3.65
N SER A 33 12.09 10.48 3.82
CA SER A 33 11.67 9.52 2.81
C SER A 33 10.15 9.64 2.72
N PRO A 34 9.59 9.89 1.53
CA PRO A 34 8.14 9.92 1.40
C PRO A 34 7.57 8.57 1.86
N PRO A 35 6.34 8.53 2.40
CA PRO A 35 5.76 7.28 2.84
C PRO A 35 5.42 6.38 1.63
N PRO A 36 5.21 5.07 1.87
CA PRO A 36 4.78 4.14 0.81
C PRO A 36 3.39 4.49 0.27
N LEU A 37 3.19 4.25 -1.02
CA LEU A 37 1.91 4.34 -1.69
C LEU A 37 1.15 3.02 -1.48
N LEU A 38 0.28 3.01 -0.46
CA LEU A 38 -0.34 1.77 0.04
C LEU A 38 -1.23 1.07 -1.00
N HIS A 39 -1.90 1.83 -1.87
CA HIS A 39 -2.74 1.23 -2.91
C HIS A 39 -1.98 0.87 -4.20
N ALA A 40 -0.71 1.20 -4.31
CA ALA A 40 0.02 0.96 -5.54
C ALA A 40 0.48 -0.50 -5.63
N HIS A 41 -0.03 -1.23 -6.62
CA HIS A 41 0.33 -2.61 -6.92
C HIS A 41 0.95 -2.71 -8.32
N SER A 42 2.18 -3.22 -8.39
CA SER A 42 2.82 -3.49 -9.68
C SER A 42 2.54 -4.91 -10.15
N HIS A 43 1.82 -5.04 -11.26
CA HIS A 43 1.69 -6.29 -12.00
C HIS A 43 3.01 -6.61 -12.69
N ASN A 44 3.58 -7.79 -12.43
CA ASN A 44 4.67 -8.35 -13.23
C ASN A 44 5.82 -7.38 -13.54
N ASP A 45 6.32 -6.70 -12.51
CA ASP A 45 7.37 -5.67 -12.58
C ASP A 45 8.73 -6.16 -13.11
N TYR A 46 8.82 -7.45 -13.44
CA TYR A 46 9.96 -8.09 -14.07
C TYR A 46 9.94 -8.02 -15.60
N ALA A 47 8.88 -7.59 -16.27
CA ALA A 47 8.68 -7.93 -17.68
C ALA A 47 9.71 -7.40 -18.71
N ASP A 48 10.59 -6.40 -18.47
CA ASP A 48 11.66 -6.10 -19.48
C ASP A 48 12.86 -5.19 -19.09
N THR A 49 13.15 -4.87 -17.82
CA THR A 49 14.02 -3.69 -17.53
C THR A 49 15.32 -3.93 -16.76
N GLY A 50 15.57 -5.10 -16.17
CA GLY A 50 16.76 -5.31 -15.32
C GLY A 50 16.76 -4.48 -14.02
N HIS A 51 15.60 -3.91 -13.67
CA HIS A 51 15.32 -3.11 -12.47
C HIS A 51 14.23 -3.77 -11.60
N GLU A 52 14.12 -5.09 -11.68
CA GLU A 52 13.05 -5.88 -11.04
C GLU A 52 13.00 -5.62 -9.53
N LEU A 53 11.79 -5.44 -9.00
CA LEU A 53 11.44 -4.95 -7.65
C LEU A 53 11.94 -3.53 -7.34
N THR A 54 13.11 -3.17 -7.83
CA THR A 54 13.79 -1.91 -7.50
C THR A 54 12.99 -0.72 -8.01
N GLN A 55 12.43 -0.81 -9.22
CA GLN A 55 11.59 0.25 -9.78
C GLN A 55 10.33 0.47 -8.93
N ALA A 56 9.58 -0.59 -8.62
CA ALA A 56 8.40 -0.48 -7.76
C ALA A 56 8.75 0.13 -6.39
N LEU A 57 9.87 -0.29 -5.80
CA LEU A 57 10.34 0.25 -4.52
C LEU A 57 10.82 1.70 -4.57
N ASP A 58 11.40 2.13 -5.69
CA ASP A 58 11.83 3.51 -5.93
C ASP A 58 10.62 4.43 -6.12
N GLU A 59 9.57 3.93 -6.77
CA GLU A 59 8.26 4.60 -6.91
C GLU A 59 7.36 4.47 -5.66
N ARG A 60 7.88 3.82 -4.60
CA ARG A 60 7.24 3.65 -3.28
C ARG A 60 6.01 2.74 -3.28
N PHE A 61 5.87 1.84 -4.23
CA PHE A 61 4.75 0.89 -4.25
C PHE A 61 4.80 -0.01 -3.03
N ASN A 62 3.64 -0.28 -2.42
CA ASN A 62 3.56 -1.19 -1.28
C ASN A 62 3.25 -2.64 -1.67
N SER A 63 3.00 -2.90 -2.95
CA SER A 63 2.71 -4.25 -3.43
C SER A 63 3.27 -4.51 -4.83
N VAL A 64 3.68 -5.77 -5.06
CA VAL A 64 4.11 -6.27 -6.38
C VAL A 64 3.64 -7.71 -6.59
N GLU A 65 3.53 -8.12 -7.85
CA GLU A 65 3.28 -9.50 -8.25
C GLU A 65 4.46 -10.11 -9.00
N ALA A 66 4.74 -11.38 -8.70
CA ALA A 66 5.69 -12.21 -9.43
C ALA A 66 5.02 -13.51 -9.93
N ASP A 67 4.94 -13.69 -11.25
CA ASP A 67 4.57 -14.96 -11.87
C ASP A 67 5.73 -15.96 -11.75
N VAL A 68 5.47 -17.12 -11.15
CA VAL A 68 6.51 -18.12 -10.89
C VAL A 68 6.21 -19.49 -11.47
N TRP A 69 7.28 -20.15 -11.90
CA TRP A 69 7.28 -21.48 -12.50
C TRP A 69 8.31 -22.38 -11.80
N LEU A 70 8.02 -23.68 -11.72
CA LEU A 70 9.01 -24.68 -11.29
C LEU A 70 9.69 -25.29 -12.53
N LYS A 71 10.95 -24.96 -12.78
CA LYS A 71 11.72 -25.50 -13.91
C LYS A 71 13.07 -26.04 -13.48
N ASP A 72 13.34 -27.30 -13.81
CA ASP A 72 14.59 -27.99 -13.47
C ASP A 72 14.98 -27.88 -11.98
N GLY A 73 13.97 -27.85 -11.10
CA GLY A 73 14.14 -27.70 -9.66
C GLY A 73 14.42 -26.27 -9.19
N ASN A 74 14.26 -25.25 -10.04
CA ASN A 74 14.38 -23.84 -9.67
C ASN A 74 13.01 -23.15 -9.73
N VAL A 75 12.78 -22.18 -8.85
CA VAL A 75 11.61 -21.30 -8.90
C VAL A 75 11.99 -20.08 -9.74
N LEU A 76 11.58 -20.09 -11.00
CA LEU A 76 11.90 -19.06 -11.99
C LEU A 76 10.74 -18.06 -12.11
N VAL A 77 11.06 -16.80 -12.43
CA VAL A 77 10.08 -15.74 -12.63
C VAL A 77 9.87 -15.50 -14.13
N GLY A 78 8.62 -15.37 -14.57
CA GLY A 78 8.25 -15.05 -15.95
C GLY A 78 6.77 -15.22 -16.21
N HIS A 79 6.21 -14.44 -17.14
CA HIS A 79 4.78 -14.50 -17.46
C HIS A 79 4.45 -15.78 -18.24
N ASP A 80 5.17 -16.02 -19.34
CA ASP A 80 5.08 -17.24 -20.13
C ASP A 80 6.30 -18.14 -19.90
N GLU A 81 6.10 -19.45 -20.04
CA GLU A 81 7.17 -20.45 -19.90
C GLU A 81 8.35 -20.19 -20.88
N ASN A 82 8.08 -19.57 -22.03
CA ASN A 82 9.09 -19.24 -23.04
C ASN A 82 10.02 -18.08 -22.63
N ASP A 83 9.60 -17.26 -21.66
CA ASP A 83 10.37 -16.10 -21.18
C ASP A 83 11.32 -16.47 -20.04
N LEU A 84 11.23 -17.72 -19.55
CA LEU A 84 12.00 -18.19 -18.41
C LEU A 84 13.50 -18.13 -18.68
N ASN A 85 14.19 -17.43 -17.79
CA ASN A 85 15.64 -17.35 -17.75
C ASN A 85 16.15 -18.02 -16.46
N PRO A 86 17.07 -19.00 -16.53
CA PRO A 86 17.63 -19.65 -15.34
C PRO A 86 18.31 -18.70 -14.35
N SER A 87 18.70 -17.49 -14.76
CA SER A 87 19.27 -16.47 -13.87
C SER A 87 18.22 -15.59 -13.19
N ARG A 88 16.93 -15.74 -13.50
CA ARG A 88 15.82 -14.93 -12.96
C ARG A 88 14.98 -15.80 -12.03
N THR A 89 15.39 -15.88 -10.77
CA THR A 89 14.72 -16.69 -9.75
C THR A 89 13.89 -15.81 -8.84
N LEU A 90 12.84 -16.36 -8.23
CA LEU A 90 12.08 -15.65 -7.19
C LEU A 90 13.02 -15.16 -6.07
N GLN A 91 14.05 -15.98 -5.77
CA GLN A 91 15.05 -15.69 -4.76
C GLN A 91 15.82 -14.39 -5.05
N ASN A 92 16.45 -14.29 -6.23
CA ASN A 92 17.35 -13.18 -6.51
C ASN A 92 16.65 -11.92 -7.00
N LEU A 93 15.45 -12.05 -7.58
CA LEU A 93 14.66 -10.91 -8.05
C LEU A 93 13.85 -10.27 -6.93
N TYR A 94 13.38 -11.04 -5.93
CA TYR A 94 12.51 -10.52 -4.88
C TYR A 94 13.05 -10.77 -3.48
N LEU A 95 13.14 -12.03 -3.05
CA LEU A 95 13.32 -12.37 -1.64
C LEU A 95 14.65 -11.86 -1.05
N ASP A 96 15.76 -12.02 -1.78
CA ASP A 96 17.08 -11.53 -1.35
C ASP A 96 17.11 -10.00 -1.24
N LYS A 97 16.48 -9.31 -2.20
CA LYS A 97 16.43 -7.83 -2.24
C LYS A 97 15.55 -7.27 -1.13
N LEU A 98 14.38 -7.88 -0.90
CA LEU A 98 13.51 -7.52 0.22
C LEU A 98 14.23 -7.76 1.56
N ALA A 99 14.88 -8.92 1.73
CA ALA A 99 15.63 -9.22 2.94
C ALA A 99 16.77 -8.21 3.18
N GLU A 100 17.50 -7.83 2.13
CA GLU A 100 18.52 -6.78 2.20
C GLU A 100 17.92 -5.45 2.64
N ARG A 101 16.83 -5.01 2.01
CA ARG A 101 16.16 -3.75 2.32
C ARG A 101 15.58 -3.72 3.73
N VAL A 102 14.94 -4.80 4.16
CA VAL A 102 14.40 -4.97 5.52
C VAL A 102 15.50 -4.86 6.57
N ARG A 103 16.65 -5.49 6.31
CA ARG A 103 17.84 -5.42 7.18
C ARG A 103 18.41 -4.00 7.24
N ASP A 104 18.39 -3.26 6.14
CA ASP A 104 18.90 -1.89 6.06
C ASP A 104 17.95 -0.85 6.68
N ASN A 105 16.67 -1.19 6.83
CA ASN A 105 15.60 -0.31 7.31
C ASN A 105 15.00 -0.76 8.67
N ASP A 106 15.83 -1.35 9.53
CA ASP A 106 15.47 -1.74 10.91
C ASP A 106 14.20 -2.61 11.02
N GLY A 107 14.05 -3.58 10.11
CA GLY A 107 12.96 -4.55 10.13
C GLY A 107 11.71 -4.14 9.34
N ARG A 108 11.82 -3.15 8.43
CA ARG A 108 10.71 -2.68 7.57
C ARG A 108 11.14 -2.60 6.11
N VAL A 109 10.23 -2.72 5.15
CA VAL A 109 10.58 -2.44 3.74
C VAL A 109 10.77 -0.94 3.50
N TYR A 110 9.91 -0.10 4.09
CA TYR A 110 10.03 1.35 4.06
C TYR A 110 10.30 1.90 5.47
N PRO A 111 11.29 2.80 5.66
CA PRO A 111 11.57 3.37 6.99
C PRO A 111 10.42 4.20 7.57
N SER A 112 9.58 4.76 6.70
CA SER A 112 8.49 5.68 7.02
C SER A 112 7.12 5.02 7.14
N GLY A 113 7.01 3.71 6.87
CA GLY A 113 5.76 2.95 6.92
C GLY A 113 5.81 1.82 7.94
N ASP A 114 4.69 1.54 8.60
CA ASP A 114 4.54 0.40 9.51
C ASP A 114 3.78 -0.78 8.87
N GLU A 115 3.20 -0.57 7.68
CA GLU A 115 2.50 -1.63 6.94
C GLU A 115 3.48 -2.64 6.31
N PRO A 116 3.12 -3.93 6.28
CA PRO A 116 3.83 -4.92 5.49
C PRO A 116 3.82 -4.55 4.01
N PHE A 117 4.89 -4.89 3.31
CA PHE A 117 4.90 -4.90 1.84
C PHE A 117 4.29 -6.20 1.33
N ASP A 118 3.33 -6.13 0.42
CA ASP A 118 2.65 -7.31 -0.12
C ASP A 118 3.40 -7.86 -1.35
N LEU A 119 3.95 -9.07 -1.22
CA LEU A 119 4.49 -9.85 -2.33
C LEU A 119 3.45 -10.88 -2.77
N VAL A 120 2.76 -10.58 -3.86
CA VAL A 120 1.86 -11.52 -4.53
C VAL A 120 2.69 -12.46 -5.41
N ILE A 121 2.46 -13.76 -5.29
CA ILE A 121 3.18 -14.78 -6.07
C ILE A 121 2.15 -15.60 -6.84
N GLU A 122 2.07 -15.43 -8.15
CA GLU A 122 1.16 -16.22 -9.00
C GLU A 122 1.80 -17.54 -9.41
N LEU A 123 1.15 -18.67 -9.07
CA LEU A 123 1.66 -20.00 -9.41
C LEU A 123 1.18 -20.44 -10.79
N LYS A 124 2.08 -20.44 -11.80
CA LYS A 124 1.74 -20.68 -13.21
C LYS A 124 1.79 -22.14 -13.69
N GLY A 125 2.16 -23.09 -12.83
CA GLY A 125 2.19 -24.50 -13.19
C GLY A 125 0.79 -25.11 -13.36
N GLU A 126 0.73 -26.31 -13.95
CA GLU A 126 -0.53 -27.04 -14.11
C GLU A 126 -1.19 -27.42 -12.76
N VAL A 127 -2.52 -27.36 -12.72
CA VAL A 127 -3.35 -27.96 -11.67
C VAL A 127 -3.90 -29.31 -12.14
N GLY A 128 -3.56 -30.36 -11.41
CA GLY A 128 -4.17 -31.67 -11.61
C GLY A 128 -5.59 -31.67 -11.03
N THR A 129 -6.60 -31.34 -11.85
CA THR A 129 -8.00 -31.20 -11.41
C THR A 129 -8.63 -32.49 -10.85
N ASN A 130 -7.95 -33.63 -10.95
CA ASN A 130 -8.41 -34.92 -10.43
C ASN A 130 -7.42 -35.59 -9.46
N ASP A 131 -6.28 -34.97 -9.17
CA ASP A 131 -5.24 -35.59 -8.37
C ASP A 131 -5.13 -34.90 -7.01
N VAL A 132 -5.76 -35.47 -5.99
CA VAL A 132 -5.61 -35.00 -4.61
C VAL A 132 -4.26 -35.48 -4.06
N PRO A 133 -3.37 -34.60 -3.58
CA PRO A 133 -2.10 -35.01 -3.00
C PRO A 133 -2.35 -35.89 -1.77
N THR A 134 -1.61 -36.99 -1.66
CA THR A 134 -1.68 -37.87 -0.48
C THR A 134 -0.90 -37.31 0.71
N SER A 135 0.01 -36.37 0.46
CA SER A 135 0.74 -35.59 1.43
C SER A 135 1.02 -34.21 0.83
N CYS A 136 0.84 -33.16 1.63
CA CYS A 136 1.17 -31.80 1.23
C CYS A 136 2.55 -31.33 1.70
N THR A 137 3.38 -32.23 2.26
CA THR A 137 4.71 -31.91 2.82
C THR A 137 5.86 -32.63 2.11
N ASP A 138 5.60 -33.31 0.99
CA ASP A 138 6.59 -34.07 0.23
C ASP A 138 6.45 -33.76 -1.26
N GLU A 139 7.35 -32.93 -1.80
CA GLU A 139 7.39 -32.53 -3.21
C GLU A 139 7.35 -33.75 -4.16
N ALA A 140 8.01 -34.85 -3.79
CA ALA A 140 8.07 -36.05 -4.63
C ALA A 140 6.73 -36.81 -4.71
N GLN A 141 5.80 -36.52 -3.79
CA GLN A 141 4.46 -37.12 -3.76
C GLN A 141 3.38 -36.20 -4.33
N MET A 142 3.74 -34.97 -4.74
CA MET A 142 2.82 -34.01 -5.34
C MET A 142 2.51 -34.39 -6.79
N PRO A 143 1.23 -34.64 -7.13
CA PRO A 143 0.86 -35.16 -8.44
C PRO A 143 0.87 -34.08 -9.53
N TYR A 144 0.73 -32.81 -9.17
CA TYR A 144 0.67 -31.69 -10.10
C TYR A 144 1.73 -30.62 -9.81
N GLU A 145 2.00 -29.79 -10.81
CA GLU A 145 3.13 -28.85 -10.81
C GLU A 145 2.99 -27.78 -9.73
N ASN A 146 1.80 -27.19 -9.58
CA ASN A 146 1.59 -26.16 -8.57
C ASN A 146 1.75 -26.67 -7.13
N GLY A 147 1.52 -27.96 -6.86
CA GLY A 147 1.78 -28.56 -5.55
C GLY A 147 3.27 -28.66 -5.26
N ARG A 148 4.08 -29.03 -6.26
CA ARG A 148 5.54 -29.04 -6.15
C ARG A 148 6.12 -27.63 -6.03
N LEU A 149 5.62 -26.71 -6.84
CA LEU A 149 6.03 -25.32 -6.83
C LEU A 149 5.70 -24.67 -5.48
N TYR A 150 4.48 -24.84 -4.98
CA TYR A 150 4.08 -24.42 -3.63
C TYR A 150 5.06 -24.95 -2.58
N GLN A 151 5.30 -26.27 -2.54
CA GLN A 151 6.20 -26.86 -1.54
C GLN A 151 7.58 -26.22 -1.59
N ARG A 152 8.10 -25.99 -2.80
CA ARG A 152 9.43 -25.39 -2.96
C ARG A 152 9.48 -23.96 -2.45
N VAL A 153 8.45 -23.16 -2.71
CA VAL A 153 8.38 -21.78 -2.21
C VAL A 153 8.17 -21.78 -0.70
N HIS A 154 7.26 -22.59 -0.17
CA HIS A 154 7.04 -22.78 1.27
C HIS A 154 8.36 -23.10 2.00
N ASP A 155 9.13 -24.09 1.52
CA ASP A 155 10.43 -24.43 2.09
C ASP A 155 11.43 -23.26 2.04
N MET A 156 11.40 -22.43 1.00
CA MET A 156 12.25 -21.23 0.91
C MET A 156 11.84 -20.21 1.97
N LEU A 157 10.54 -19.90 2.08
CA LEU A 157 10.01 -18.95 3.05
C LEU A 157 10.36 -19.36 4.48
N ASP A 158 10.04 -20.61 4.87
CA ASP A 158 10.26 -21.13 6.22
C ASP A 158 11.74 -21.21 6.60
N ASN A 159 12.59 -21.72 5.70
CA ASN A 159 13.98 -22.03 6.06
C ASN A 159 14.93 -20.83 5.93
N GLN A 160 14.60 -19.84 5.10
CA GLN A 160 15.55 -18.78 4.72
C GLN A 160 15.03 -17.37 5.01
N TYR A 161 13.72 -17.15 4.96
CA TYR A 161 13.15 -15.80 4.99
C TYR A 161 12.18 -15.53 6.15
N ALA A 162 11.79 -16.53 6.93
CA ALA A 162 10.84 -16.46 8.04
C ALA A 162 10.96 -15.19 8.91
N GLY A 163 12.19 -14.74 9.20
CA GLY A 163 12.44 -13.57 10.05
C GLY A 163 11.96 -12.22 9.51
N MET A 164 11.66 -12.09 8.21
CA MET A 164 11.09 -10.86 7.63
C MET A 164 9.59 -10.97 7.32
N LEU A 165 9.03 -12.18 7.37
CA LEU A 165 7.70 -12.46 6.82
C LEU A 165 6.60 -12.33 7.88
N SER A 166 5.42 -11.90 7.46
CA SER A 166 4.20 -12.13 8.24
C SER A 166 4.00 -13.63 8.47
N ALA A 167 3.37 -13.99 9.58
CA ALA A 167 3.17 -15.38 9.97
C ALA A 167 1.70 -15.63 10.28
N TYR A 168 1.21 -16.79 9.84
CA TYR A 168 -0.07 -17.35 10.22
C TYR A 168 0.18 -18.50 11.21
N ASP A 169 -0.46 -18.47 12.37
CA ASP A 169 -0.47 -19.55 13.36
C ASP A 169 -1.92 -19.85 13.77
N ASN A 170 -2.51 -20.88 13.17
CA ASN A 170 -3.83 -21.40 13.54
C ASN A 170 -4.93 -20.32 13.67
N GLY A 171 -4.98 -19.38 12.72
CA GLY A 171 -5.97 -18.30 12.69
C GLY A 171 -5.50 -17.01 13.37
N VAL A 172 -4.24 -16.96 13.83
CA VAL A 172 -3.62 -15.74 14.34
C VAL A 172 -2.58 -15.24 13.35
N VAL A 173 -2.72 -14.00 12.90
CA VAL A 173 -1.75 -13.34 12.03
C VAL A 173 -0.81 -12.48 12.88
N THR A 174 0.48 -12.63 12.69
CA THR A 174 1.51 -11.71 13.19
C THR A 174 2.15 -11.04 12.00
N GLU A 175 2.03 -9.72 11.92
CA GLU A 175 2.59 -8.97 10.81
C GLU A 175 4.12 -8.88 10.89
N GLY A 176 4.76 -9.13 9.74
CA GLY A 176 6.17 -8.94 9.50
C GLY A 176 6.41 -7.76 8.56
N ALA A 177 7.62 -7.67 8.00
CA ALA A 177 7.96 -6.63 7.04
C ALA A 177 7.38 -6.90 5.64
N VAL A 178 7.15 -8.17 5.31
CA VAL A 178 6.64 -8.63 4.01
C VAL A 178 5.53 -9.65 4.23
N LYS A 179 4.38 -9.46 3.61
CA LYS A 179 3.28 -10.43 3.56
C LYS A 179 3.31 -11.13 2.21
N VAL A 180 3.37 -12.47 2.21
CA VAL A 180 3.40 -13.26 0.97
C VAL A 180 2.01 -13.83 0.71
N VAL A 181 1.44 -13.52 -0.46
CA VAL A 181 0.10 -14.00 -0.85
C VAL A 181 0.20 -14.81 -2.14
N PHE A 182 -0.17 -16.09 -2.10
CA PHE A 182 -0.26 -16.91 -3.31
C PHE A 182 -1.52 -16.61 -4.11
N SER A 183 -1.33 -16.38 -5.40
CA SER A 183 -2.37 -16.04 -6.38
C SER A 183 -2.51 -17.11 -7.47
N GLY A 184 -3.62 -17.04 -8.19
CA GLY A 184 -3.94 -17.88 -9.33
C GLY A 184 -4.31 -19.29 -8.91
N HIS A 185 -3.63 -20.28 -9.47
CA HIS A 185 -3.95 -21.68 -9.31
C HIS A 185 -3.38 -22.30 -8.01
N THR A 186 -3.54 -21.59 -6.90
CA THR A 186 -2.97 -21.96 -5.59
C THR A 186 -3.55 -23.29 -5.07
N PRO A 187 -2.70 -24.27 -4.68
CA PRO A 187 -3.15 -25.51 -4.06
C PRO A 187 -3.52 -25.29 -2.59
N ARG A 188 -4.68 -24.67 -2.35
CA ARG A 188 -5.13 -24.24 -1.02
C ARG A 188 -5.24 -25.37 -0.01
N GLU A 189 -5.54 -26.59 -0.46
CA GLU A 189 -5.52 -27.78 0.42
C GLU A 189 -4.12 -28.04 1.01
N CYS A 190 -3.06 -27.67 0.29
CA CYS A 190 -1.69 -27.81 0.77
C CYS A 190 -1.21 -26.63 1.58
N VAL A 191 -1.65 -25.41 1.25
CA VAL A 191 -1.41 -24.23 2.10
C VAL A 191 -2.04 -24.45 3.48
N THR A 192 -3.30 -24.86 3.52
CA THR A 192 -4.04 -25.09 4.78
C THR A 192 -3.59 -26.33 5.55
N ALA A 193 -2.88 -27.27 4.92
CA ALA A 193 -2.23 -28.38 5.62
C ALA A 193 -1.05 -27.92 6.51
N HIS A 194 -0.54 -26.70 6.31
CA HIS A 194 0.47 -26.06 7.14
C HIS A 194 -0.21 -25.05 8.10
N PRO A 195 -0.51 -25.46 9.35
CA PRO A 195 -1.23 -24.62 10.30
C PRO A 195 -0.39 -23.46 10.84
N VAL A 196 0.94 -23.59 10.75
CA VAL A 196 1.92 -22.54 11.01
C VAL A 196 2.72 -22.36 9.73
N ARG A 197 2.71 -21.15 9.17
CA ARG A 197 3.32 -20.83 7.87
C ARG A 197 3.53 -19.32 7.69
N HIS A 198 4.21 -18.93 6.62
CA HIS A 198 4.50 -17.52 6.30
C HIS A 198 3.76 -16.96 5.08
N GLU A 199 2.94 -17.80 4.45
CA GLU A 199 2.17 -17.48 3.26
C GLU A 199 0.66 -17.48 3.52
N PHE A 200 -0.02 -16.67 2.72
CA PHE A 200 -1.46 -16.53 2.63
C PHE A 200 -1.88 -16.84 1.19
N PHE A 201 -3.17 -16.77 0.88
CA PHE A 201 -3.63 -16.90 -0.51
C PHE A 201 -4.79 -15.97 -0.81
N ASP A 202 -4.94 -15.59 -2.07
CA ASP A 202 -6.11 -14.83 -2.51
C ASP A 202 -7.27 -15.75 -2.92
N GLY A 203 -8.42 -15.15 -3.22
CA GLY A 203 -9.58 -15.88 -3.70
C GLY A 203 -10.71 -15.02 -4.20
N GLY A 204 -11.82 -15.65 -4.58
CA GLY A 204 -13.01 -14.93 -5.04
C GLY A 204 -14.10 -14.88 -3.96
N SER A 205 -15.20 -14.17 -4.23
CA SER A 205 -16.33 -14.09 -3.29
C SER A 205 -16.98 -15.43 -2.94
N GLY A 206 -16.78 -16.46 -3.79
CA GLY A 206 -17.19 -17.83 -3.48
C GLY A 206 -16.45 -18.48 -2.31
N ASP A 207 -15.32 -17.90 -1.87
CA ASP A 207 -14.41 -18.47 -0.88
C ASP A 207 -14.74 -18.05 0.57
N TYR A 208 -15.55 -17.01 0.77
CA TYR A 208 -15.80 -16.41 2.10
C TYR A 208 -16.41 -17.38 3.11
N GLY A 209 -17.20 -18.36 2.65
CA GLY A 209 -17.80 -19.40 3.49
C GLY A 209 -16.87 -20.58 3.79
N THR A 210 -15.72 -20.65 3.12
CA THR A 210 -14.79 -21.79 3.19
C THR A 210 -13.52 -21.44 3.96
N TYR A 211 -12.97 -20.25 3.74
CA TYR A 211 -11.71 -19.80 4.32
C TYR A 211 -11.90 -18.54 5.18
N SER A 212 -11.09 -18.40 6.23
CA SER A 212 -11.06 -17.23 7.10
C SER A 212 -10.35 -16.02 6.46
N ALA A 213 -10.56 -14.81 6.98
CA ALA A 213 -9.87 -13.61 6.48
C ALA A 213 -8.37 -13.68 6.75
N GLU A 214 -8.02 -14.33 7.85
CA GLU A 214 -6.67 -14.49 8.34
C GLU A 214 -5.83 -15.37 7.43
N GLU A 215 -6.41 -16.35 6.71
CA GLU A 215 -5.67 -17.16 5.72
C GLU A 215 -5.86 -16.69 4.28
N ASN A 216 -7.01 -16.05 4.01
CA ASN A 216 -7.40 -15.57 2.69
C ASN A 216 -7.67 -14.06 2.71
N PRO A 217 -6.65 -13.19 2.90
CA PRO A 217 -6.88 -11.78 3.17
C PRO A 217 -7.32 -10.95 1.96
N ILE A 218 -7.14 -11.46 0.73
CA ILE A 218 -7.40 -10.72 -0.51
C ILE A 218 -8.47 -11.43 -1.34
N THR A 219 -9.44 -10.63 -1.79
CA THR A 219 -10.38 -11.00 -2.85
C THR A 219 -9.86 -10.45 -4.17
N THR A 220 -9.61 -11.34 -5.13
CA THR A 220 -9.13 -11.01 -6.47
C THR A 220 -10.22 -11.28 -7.50
N ALA A 221 -10.39 -10.36 -8.46
CA ALA A 221 -11.27 -10.56 -9.62
C ALA A 221 -10.71 -9.89 -10.88
N GLU A 222 -11.13 -10.39 -12.04
CA GLU A 222 -10.92 -9.69 -13.31
C GLU A 222 -11.82 -8.46 -13.36
N TRP A 223 -11.28 -7.31 -13.76
CA TRP A 223 -12.03 -6.07 -13.95
C TRP A 223 -13.33 -6.29 -14.73
N SER A 224 -13.25 -6.98 -15.87
CA SER A 224 -14.36 -7.20 -16.78
C SER A 224 -15.51 -8.03 -16.17
N SER A 225 -15.21 -8.81 -15.12
CA SER A 225 -16.18 -9.65 -14.43
C SER A 225 -17.00 -8.89 -13.37
N VAL A 226 -16.51 -7.72 -12.92
CA VAL A 226 -17.13 -6.91 -11.87
C VAL A 226 -18.07 -5.88 -12.50
N THR A 227 -19.38 -6.11 -12.39
CA THR A 227 -20.42 -5.24 -12.98
C THR A 227 -20.99 -4.20 -12.01
N ASP A 228 -20.80 -4.41 -10.71
CA ASP A 228 -21.17 -3.49 -9.62
C ASP A 228 -19.95 -3.35 -8.70
N LEU A 229 -19.03 -2.48 -9.07
CA LEU A 229 -17.74 -2.30 -8.38
C LEU A 229 -17.92 -1.90 -6.91
N PRO A 230 -18.73 -0.87 -6.55
CA PRO A 230 -18.97 -0.55 -5.14
C PRO A 230 -19.64 -1.67 -4.37
N GLY A 231 -20.55 -2.43 -4.99
CA GLY A 231 -21.17 -3.59 -4.37
C GLY A 231 -20.19 -4.72 -4.09
N PHE A 232 -19.28 -5.00 -5.04
CA PHE A 232 -18.24 -6.01 -4.92
C PHE A 232 -17.25 -5.66 -3.81
N VAL A 233 -16.76 -4.41 -3.77
CA VAL A 233 -15.82 -3.96 -2.74
C VAL A 233 -16.45 -4.03 -1.34
N ARG A 234 -17.68 -3.52 -1.19
CA ARG A 234 -18.40 -3.60 0.09
C ARG A 234 -18.55 -5.04 0.58
N ASP A 235 -18.93 -5.97 -0.31
CA ASP A 235 -19.08 -7.39 0.05
C ASP A 235 -17.75 -8.01 0.52
N ALA A 236 -16.63 -7.71 -0.14
CA ALA A 236 -15.31 -8.14 0.29
C ALA A 236 -14.91 -7.57 1.66
N HIS A 237 -15.07 -6.26 1.85
CA HIS A 237 -14.74 -5.59 3.13
C HIS A 237 -15.64 -6.05 4.29
N GLU A 238 -16.93 -6.32 4.05
CA GLU A 238 -17.85 -6.91 5.06
C GLU A 238 -17.40 -8.30 5.51
N HIS A 239 -16.65 -9.02 4.66
CA HIS A 239 -16.01 -10.30 4.98
C HIS A 239 -14.55 -10.14 5.41
N GLY A 240 -14.08 -8.90 5.66
CA GLY A 240 -12.73 -8.61 6.15
C GLY A 240 -11.62 -8.85 5.11
N ARG A 241 -11.94 -8.72 3.82
CA ARG A 241 -10.99 -8.95 2.72
C ARG A 241 -10.65 -7.66 2.00
N GLN A 242 -9.38 -7.46 1.70
CA GLN A 242 -8.94 -6.43 0.76
C GLN A 242 -9.30 -6.83 -0.68
N VAL A 243 -9.35 -5.87 -1.59
CA VAL A 243 -9.76 -6.06 -2.98
C VAL A 243 -8.63 -5.74 -3.95
N ARG A 244 -8.34 -6.70 -4.83
CA ARG A 244 -7.41 -6.57 -5.95
C ARG A 244 -8.13 -6.86 -7.26
N LEU A 245 -7.96 -5.99 -8.26
CA LEU A 245 -8.48 -6.22 -9.61
C LEU A 245 -7.33 -6.36 -10.61
N TYR A 246 -7.45 -7.31 -11.53
CA TYR A 246 -6.52 -7.48 -12.65
C TYR A 246 -7.21 -7.21 -13.98
N ASP A 247 -6.39 -6.97 -15.02
CA ASP A 247 -6.84 -6.54 -16.36
C ASP A 247 -7.64 -5.23 -16.33
N THR A 248 -7.28 -4.33 -15.42
CA THR A 248 -7.83 -2.98 -15.32
C THR A 248 -7.23 -2.07 -16.38
N PRO A 249 -8.04 -1.20 -17.03
CA PRO A 249 -7.51 -0.10 -17.82
C PRO A 249 -6.56 0.78 -16.99
N GLN A 250 -5.40 1.11 -17.55
CA GLN A 250 -4.35 1.89 -16.87
C GLN A 250 -4.48 3.38 -17.20
N ASP A 251 -5.52 4.01 -16.65
CA ASP A 251 -5.80 5.44 -16.83
C ASP A 251 -6.40 6.08 -15.57
N ASP A 252 -6.25 7.41 -15.45
CA ASP A 252 -6.68 8.19 -14.29
C ASP A 252 -8.17 8.02 -13.96
N ASP A 253 -9.04 7.91 -14.97
CA ASP A 253 -10.50 7.77 -14.77
C ASP A 253 -10.82 6.41 -14.12
N THR A 254 -10.14 5.35 -14.55
CA THR A 254 -10.28 4.00 -14.00
C THR A 254 -9.72 3.92 -12.59
N TRP A 255 -8.49 4.38 -12.37
CA TRP A 255 -7.89 4.37 -11.03
C TRP A 255 -8.68 5.22 -10.03
N TYR A 256 -9.26 6.34 -10.48
CA TYR A 256 -10.17 7.13 -9.66
C TYR A 256 -11.44 6.36 -9.29
N SER A 257 -12.04 5.66 -10.26
CA SER A 257 -13.25 4.86 -10.02
C SER A 257 -12.98 3.70 -9.05
N GLU A 258 -11.81 3.07 -9.15
CA GLU A 258 -11.36 2.03 -8.22
C GLU A 258 -11.14 2.56 -6.81
N LEU A 259 -10.42 3.67 -6.66
CA LEU A 259 -10.24 4.33 -5.38
C LEU A 259 -11.57 4.73 -4.76
N GLU A 260 -12.46 5.37 -5.54
CA GLU A 260 -13.78 5.82 -5.06
C GLU A 260 -14.62 4.65 -4.54
N ALA A 261 -14.51 3.48 -5.19
CA ALA A 261 -15.18 2.28 -4.75
C ALA A 261 -14.53 1.61 -3.52
N GLY A 262 -13.29 1.97 -3.17
CA GLY A 262 -12.52 1.41 -2.07
C GLY A 262 -11.62 0.23 -2.45
N VAL A 263 -11.23 0.08 -3.71
CA VAL A 263 -10.28 -0.97 -4.13
C VAL A 263 -8.94 -0.75 -3.42
N ASP A 264 -8.42 -1.81 -2.80
CA ASP A 264 -7.20 -1.75 -1.99
C ASP A 264 -5.94 -1.77 -2.85
N PHE A 265 -5.92 -2.52 -3.96
CA PHE A 265 -4.76 -2.66 -4.85
C PHE A 265 -5.07 -2.14 -6.26
N LEU A 266 -4.62 -0.93 -6.58
CA LEU A 266 -4.67 -0.37 -7.92
C LEU A 266 -3.55 -0.94 -8.77
N ASN A 267 -3.92 -1.59 -9.86
CA ASN A 267 -3.01 -2.35 -10.67
C ASN A 267 -2.38 -1.50 -11.79
N THR A 268 -1.09 -1.68 -12.03
CA THR A 268 -0.39 -1.11 -13.19
C THR A 268 0.75 -2.02 -13.62
N ASP A 269 1.08 -1.99 -14.92
CA ASP A 269 2.29 -2.60 -15.45
C ASP A 269 3.39 -1.52 -15.55
N LEU A 270 4.40 -1.63 -14.69
CA LEU A 270 5.50 -0.66 -14.63
C LEU A 270 6.41 -0.70 -15.87
N VAL A 271 6.32 -1.73 -16.71
CA VAL A 271 7.05 -1.76 -17.99
C VAL A 271 6.47 -0.74 -18.96
N ASP A 272 5.15 -0.62 -19.00
CA ASP A 272 4.45 0.31 -19.88
C ASP A 272 4.27 1.69 -19.25
N HIS A 273 4.08 1.74 -17.93
CA HIS A 273 3.67 2.93 -17.19
C HIS A 273 4.54 3.17 -15.94
N PRO A 274 5.85 3.43 -16.11
CA PRO A 274 6.86 3.31 -15.05
C PRO A 274 6.67 4.21 -13.83
N THR A 275 5.87 5.27 -13.94
CA THR A 275 5.61 6.28 -12.90
C THR A 275 4.14 6.69 -12.82
N ALA A 276 3.29 6.26 -13.77
CA ALA A 276 1.98 6.90 -13.98
C ALA A 276 1.06 6.74 -12.78
N LEU A 277 1.00 5.53 -12.21
CA LEU A 277 0.24 5.30 -11.00
C LEU A 277 0.85 6.06 -9.80
N ALA A 278 2.18 6.12 -9.66
CA ALA A 278 2.81 6.89 -8.58
C ALA A 278 2.44 8.38 -8.66
N ASP A 279 2.54 8.98 -9.85
CA ASP A 279 2.19 10.38 -10.12
C ASP A 279 0.70 10.64 -9.85
N PHE A 280 -0.18 9.74 -10.31
CA PHE A 280 -1.61 9.80 -10.03
C PHE A 280 -1.88 9.74 -8.51
N LEU A 281 -1.20 8.86 -7.80
CA LEU A 281 -1.37 8.65 -6.35
C LEU A 281 -0.83 9.80 -5.50
N ASP A 282 0.30 10.38 -5.88
CA ASP A 282 0.79 11.63 -5.29
C ASP A 282 -0.17 12.80 -5.53
N GLY A 283 -0.87 12.79 -6.66
CA GLY A 283 -1.93 13.74 -6.98
C GLY A 283 -3.26 13.50 -6.27
N THR A 284 -3.50 12.30 -5.72
CA THR A 284 -4.84 11.88 -5.25
C THR A 284 -5.03 11.79 -3.74
N ASP A 285 -4.04 12.11 -2.91
CA ASP A 285 -4.15 12.16 -1.44
C ASP A 285 -4.54 10.82 -0.79
N GLN A 286 -3.67 9.81 -0.98
CA GLN A 286 -3.86 8.45 -0.45
C GLN A 286 -3.80 8.30 1.08
N TYR A 287 -3.49 9.35 1.85
CA TYR A 287 -2.94 9.16 3.18
C TYR A 287 -3.92 9.02 4.33
N PHE A 288 -5.23 9.06 4.09
CA PHE A 288 -6.16 9.25 5.21
C PHE A 288 -7.47 8.46 5.16
N GLY A 289 -7.58 7.44 4.31
CA GLY A 289 -8.82 6.65 4.25
C GLY A 289 -10.02 7.48 3.79
N TRP A 290 -9.78 8.40 2.85
CA TRP A 290 -10.79 9.14 2.13
C TRP A 290 -10.40 9.15 0.66
N VAL A 291 -11.36 8.90 -0.22
CA VAL A 291 -11.37 9.61 -1.50
C VAL A 291 -12.09 10.91 -1.25
N ALA A 292 -11.34 12.01 -1.20
CA ALA A 292 -11.94 13.32 -1.40
C ALA A 292 -12.31 13.40 -2.89
N THR A 293 -13.50 12.91 -3.24
CA THR A 293 -14.10 13.16 -4.54
C THR A 293 -14.62 14.60 -4.55
N PRO A 294 -14.14 15.49 -5.43
CA PRO A 294 -15.05 16.48 -5.98
C PRO A 294 -15.94 15.73 -6.98
N GLY A 295 -17.02 15.09 -6.51
CA GLY A 295 -17.67 14.07 -7.33
C GLY A 295 -19.16 13.82 -7.18
N ALA A 296 -19.85 14.24 -6.11
CA ALA A 296 -21.32 14.17 -6.09
C ALA A 296 -21.90 15.53 -6.52
N ALA A 297 -21.80 15.79 -7.83
CA ALA A 297 -22.25 16.99 -8.54
C ALA A 297 -21.51 18.30 -8.18
N VAL A 298 -20.45 18.62 -8.93
CA VAL A 298 -20.31 20.02 -9.39
C VAL A 298 -21.34 20.23 -10.49
N SER A 299 -22.62 20.26 -10.12
CA SER A 299 -23.53 21.14 -10.84
C SER A 299 -23.50 22.45 -10.08
N ALA A 300 -22.70 23.41 -10.56
CA ALA A 300 -23.25 24.74 -10.62
C ALA A 300 -24.53 24.57 -11.45
N GLU A 301 -25.70 24.49 -10.81
CA GLU A 301 -26.92 24.72 -11.57
C GLU A 301 -26.74 26.11 -12.16
N SER A 302 -26.33 26.18 -13.44
CA SER A 302 -26.48 27.38 -14.25
C SER A 302 -27.97 27.51 -14.58
N GLY A 303 -28.80 27.58 -13.54
CA GLY A 303 -30.11 28.17 -13.65
C GLY A 303 -29.87 29.62 -14.00
N THR A 304 -30.35 30.06 -15.16
CA THR A 304 -30.30 31.47 -15.56
C THR A 304 -30.87 32.34 -14.44
N GLY A 305 -30.02 32.98 -13.62
CA GLY A 305 -30.47 33.72 -12.44
C GLY A 305 -29.34 34.13 -11.48
N LEU A 306 -29.65 35.14 -10.67
CA LEU A 306 -28.80 35.76 -9.64
C LEU A 306 -28.59 34.87 -8.39
N THR A 307 -28.47 33.55 -8.55
CA THR A 307 -28.36 32.61 -7.44
C THR A 307 -26.92 32.49 -6.95
N PRO A 308 -26.67 32.39 -5.63
CA PRO A 308 -25.32 32.26 -5.12
C PRO A 308 -24.64 30.95 -5.51
N ALA A 309 -23.32 30.97 -5.60
CA ALA A 309 -22.52 29.78 -5.90
C ALA A 309 -22.66 28.74 -4.80
N SER A 310 -23.22 27.58 -5.12
CA SER A 310 -23.28 26.44 -4.20
C SER A 310 -22.26 25.39 -4.59
N LEU A 311 -21.51 24.90 -3.61
CA LEU A 311 -20.63 23.74 -3.75
C LEU A 311 -21.05 22.69 -2.72
N SER A 312 -21.14 21.43 -3.15
CA SER A 312 -21.40 20.30 -2.27
C SER A 312 -20.47 19.15 -2.57
N GLY A 313 -20.30 18.27 -1.59
CA GLY A 313 -19.55 17.04 -1.74
C GLY A 313 -19.94 16.03 -0.67
N THR A 314 -19.37 14.84 -0.77
CA THR A 314 -19.58 13.75 0.18
C THR A 314 -18.23 13.29 0.69
N LEU A 315 -18.11 13.14 1.99
CA LEU A 315 -16.98 12.49 2.64
C LEU A 315 -17.30 10.99 2.75
N PHE A 316 -16.39 10.08 2.40
CA PHE A 316 -16.54 8.63 2.56
C PHE A 316 -15.51 8.03 3.54
N ASP A 317 -15.99 7.39 4.61
CA ASP A 317 -15.12 6.76 5.61
C ASP A 317 -14.72 5.36 5.16
N THR A 318 -13.43 5.17 4.87
CA THR A 318 -12.90 3.85 4.49
C THR A 318 -12.36 3.04 5.68
N GLU A 319 -12.37 3.59 6.91
CA GLU A 319 -11.81 2.94 8.11
C GLU A 319 -12.91 2.38 9.05
N VAL A 320 -14.19 2.66 8.80
CA VAL A 320 -15.38 2.18 9.58
C VAL A 320 -15.44 2.70 11.03
N ASP A 321 -14.56 3.64 11.41
CA ASP A 321 -14.52 4.27 12.75
C ASP A 321 -15.41 5.52 12.87
N GLY A 322 -16.01 5.95 11.77
CA GLY A 322 -16.81 7.17 11.63
C GLY A 322 -16.02 8.36 11.10
N ILE A 323 -16.74 9.25 10.43
CA ILE A 323 -16.24 10.52 9.89
C ILE A 323 -16.07 11.48 11.05
N CYS A 324 -14.91 12.11 11.24
CA CYS A 324 -14.78 13.34 12.04
C CYS A 324 -13.80 14.32 11.36
N ALA A 325 -14.35 15.20 10.53
CA ALA A 325 -13.60 16.10 9.66
C ALA A 325 -14.06 17.55 9.79
N HIS A 326 -13.15 18.47 9.49
CA HIS A 326 -13.43 19.87 9.22
C HIS A 326 -13.40 20.08 7.71
N VAL A 327 -14.41 20.73 7.17
CA VAL A 327 -14.46 21.19 5.79
C VAL A 327 -14.48 22.71 5.81
N ALA A 328 -13.47 23.35 5.23
CA ALA A 328 -13.40 24.79 5.04
C ALA A 328 -13.60 25.11 3.56
N VAL A 329 -14.42 26.10 3.21
CA VAL A 329 -14.69 26.47 1.82
C VAL A 329 -14.50 27.97 1.65
N THR A 330 -13.64 28.37 0.72
CA THR A 330 -13.30 29.77 0.42
C THR A 330 -13.59 30.08 -1.04
N PHE A 331 -14.57 30.95 -1.31
CA PHE A 331 -14.84 31.42 -2.67
C PHE A 331 -13.91 32.58 -3.03
N PHE A 332 -13.25 32.52 -4.19
CA PHE A 332 -12.38 33.57 -4.72
C PHE A 332 -13.04 34.26 -5.90
N ARG A 333 -13.16 35.59 -5.80
CA ARG A 333 -13.80 36.44 -6.80
C ARG A 333 -12.93 36.57 -8.06
N LEU A 334 -13.53 37.01 -9.16
CA LEU A 334 -12.82 37.28 -10.43
C LEU A 334 -11.66 38.28 -10.28
N ASP A 335 -11.70 39.16 -9.28
CA ASP A 335 -10.62 40.10 -8.94
C ASP A 335 -9.55 39.50 -8.00
N GLY A 336 -9.66 38.22 -7.65
CA GLY A 336 -8.76 37.49 -6.76
C GLY A 336 -9.08 37.69 -5.27
N THR A 337 -10.11 38.44 -4.89
CA THR A 337 -10.48 38.63 -3.48
C THR A 337 -11.19 37.39 -2.92
N ALA A 338 -10.73 36.92 -1.76
CA ALA A 338 -11.35 35.81 -1.03
C ALA A 338 -12.55 36.29 -0.19
N GLU A 339 -13.63 35.51 -0.21
CA GLU A 339 -14.73 35.65 0.75
C GLU A 339 -14.39 35.02 2.11
N PRO A 340 -15.16 35.33 3.18
CA PRO A 340 -15.01 34.63 4.45
C PRO A 340 -15.18 33.11 4.27
N THR A 341 -14.20 32.34 4.74
CA THR A 341 -14.20 30.88 4.68
C THR A 341 -15.37 30.30 5.50
N SER A 342 -16.25 29.54 4.86
CA SER A 342 -17.24 28.70 5.54
C SER A 342 -16.52 27.53 6.22
N ARG A 343 -16.89 27.15 7.44
CA ARG A 343 -16.28 26.02 8.15
C ARG A 343 -17.36 25.11 8.72
N HIS A 344 -17.27 23.83 8.39
CA HIS A 344 -18.18 22.78 8.84
C HIS A 344 -17.38 21.75 9.62
N TYR A 345 -17.77 21.46 10.85
CA TYR A 345 -17.30 20.28 11.56
C TYR A 345 -18.34 19.18 11.42
N LEU A 346 -17.89 18.03 10.97
CA LEU A 346 -18.69 16.94 10.46
C LEU A 346 -18.22 15.69 11.17
N CYS A 347 -18.95 15.23 12.18
CA CYS A 347 -18.53 14.09 13.00
C CYS A 347 -19.68 13.13 13.33
N GLY A 348 -19.47 11.83 13.08
CA GLY A 348 -20.40 10.75 13.42
C GLY A 348 -20.03 9.41 12.79
N ALA A 349 -20.65 8.34 13.30
CA ALA A 349 -20.48 6.96 12.80
C ALA A 349 -21.25 6.75 11.49
N TYR A 350 -20.79 7.42 10.43
CA TYR A 350 -21.35 7.34 9.09
C TYR A 350 -20.30 6.80 8.13
N THR A 351 -20.70 5.94 7.19
CA THR A 351 -19.84 5.51 6.07
C THR A 351 -19.74 6.58 4.99
N SER A 352 -20.68 7.54 4.98
CA SER A 352 -20.60 8.74 4.16
C SER A 352 -21.31 9.93 4.79
N LEU A 353 -20.89 11.16 4.45
CA LEU A 353 -21.45 12.38 5.01
C LEU A 353 -21.38 13.54 4.02
N ASP A 354 -22.55 14.07 3.66
CA ASP A 354 -22.67 15.19 2.74
C ASP A 354 -22.34 16.52 3.41
N TRP A 355 -21.77 17.42 2.63
CA TRP A 355 -21.53 18.81 3.01
C TRP A 355 -21.89 19.75 1.87
N SER A 356 -22.21 21.00 2.22
CA SER A 356 -22.43 22.05 1.25
C SER A 356 -22.03 23.40 1.81
N ALA A 357 -21.60 24.29 0.93
CA ALA A 357 -21.28 25.68 1.21
C ALA A 357 -21.83 26.58 0.10
N GLU A 358 -22.29 27.76 0.49
CA GLU A 358 -22.79 28.79 -0.43
C GLU A 358 -21.90 30.02 -0.38
N GLY A 359 -21.51 30.53 -1.54
CA GLY A 359 -20.94 31.86 -1.70
C GLY A 359 -21.99 32.93 -1.38
N THR A 360 -21.54 34.15 -1.10
CA THR A 360 -22.46 35.26 -0.80
C THR A 360 -22.92 36.04 -2.04
N ARG A 361 -22.41 35.67 -3.22
CA ARG A 361 -22.61 36.35 -4.50
C ARG A 361 -23.03 35.39 -5.61
N PRO A 362 -23.63 35.90 -6.70
CA PRO A 362 -23.97 35.10 -7.87
C PRO A 362 -22.79 34.32 -8.46
N ASN A 363 -23.07 33.20 -9.13
CA ASN A 363 -22.05 32.30 -9.69
C ASN A 363 -21.03 33.01 -10.59
N ASP A 364 -21.43 34.02 -11.35
CA ASP A 364 -20.58 34.75 -12.30
C ASP A 364 -19.60 35.73 -11.65
N ASP A 365 -19.63 35.90 -10.32
CA ASP A 365 -18.70 36.76 -9.57
C ASP A 365 -17.41 36.04 -9.12
N TYR A 366 -17.31 34.72 -9.26
CA TYR A 366 -16.18 33.91 -8.79
C TYR A 366 -15.26 33.44 -9.93
N ALA A 367 -13.98 33.28 -9.61
CA ALA A 367 -12.96 32.67 -10.48
C ALA A 367 -12.65 31.23 -10.07
N ARG A 368 -12.64 30.98 -8.75
CA ARG A 368 -12.37 29.66 -8.19
C ARG A 368 -12.95 29.53 -6.78
N VAL A 369 -13.07 28.30 -6.30
CA VAL A 369 -13.42 27.96 -4.91
C VAL A 369 -12.32 27.07 -4.35
N GLU A 370 -11.79 27.39 -3.19
CA GLU A 370 -10.85 26.53 -2.46
C GLU A 370 -11.61 25.74 -1.40
N VAL A 371 -11.36 24.44 -1.31
CA VAL A 371 -11.92 23.56 -0.28
C VAL A 371 -10.77 22.94 0.50
N ASP A 372 -10.78 23.16 1.81
CA ASP A 372 -9.88 22.52 2.76
C ASP A 372 -10.61 21.40 3.49
N VAL A 373 -10.06 20.19 3.53
CA VAL A 373 -10.59 19.11 4.39
C VAL A 373 -9.51 18.61 5.34
N PHE A 374 -9.84 18.40 6.62
CA PHE A 374 -8.91 17.85 7.60
C PHE A 374 -9.58 17.14 8.78
N ARG A 375 -9.00 16.03 9.27
CA ARG A 375 -9.39 15.37 10.52
C ARG A 375 -8.93 16.21 11.73
N ASP A 376 -9.57 16.03 12.89
CA ASP A 376 -9.11 16.67 14.14
C ASP A 376 -7.61 16.40 14.40
N ASN A 377 -6.80 17.45 14.39
CA ASN A 377 -5.32 17.44 14.53
C ASN A 377 -4.52 16.83 13.36
N GLY A 378 -5.14 16.64 12.18
CA GLY A 378 -4.46 16.27 10.93
C GLY A 378 -3.92 17.45 10.12
N PRO A 379 -3.09 17.23 9.09
CA PRO A 379 -2.69 18.26 8.13
C PRO A 379 -3.90 18.76 7.31
N VAL A 380 -3.82 19.99 6.80
CA VAL A 380 -4.87 20.63 5.98
C VAL A 380 -4.66 20.30 4.51
N VAL A 381 -5.69 19.79 3.84
CA VAL A 381 -5.66 19.47 2.41
C VAL A 381 -6.51 20.48 1.64
N SER A 382 -5.87 21.36 0.87
CA SER A 382 -6.51 22.43 0.10
C SER A 382 -6.67 22.07 -1.38
N ARG A 383 -7.85 22.29 -1.97
CA ARG A 383 -8.10 22.10 -3.42
C ARG A 383 -8.78 23.30 -4.04
N ASP A 384 -8.29 23.76 -5.18
CA ASP A 384 -8.86 24.86 -5.96
C ASP A 384 -9.74 24.34 -7.12
N PHE A 385 -10.96 24.85 -7.22
CA PHE A 385 -11.94 24.52 -8.26
C PHE A 385 -12.21 25.75 -9.11
N PRO A 386 -11.99 25.74 -10.43
CA PRO A 386 -12.47 26.82 -11.29
C PRO A 386 -14.01 26.82 -11.29
N THR A 387 -14.59 28.01 -11.22
CA THR A 387 -16.06 28.21 -11.25
C THR A 387 -16.62 28.38 -12.64
#